data_AF-A0A3A5VBU6-F1
#
_entry.id   AF-A0A3A5VBU6-F1
#
_cell.length_a   1.000
_cell.length_b   1.000
_cell.length_c   1.000
_cell.angle_alpha   90.00
_cell.angle_beta   90.00
_cell.angle_gamma   90.00
#
_symmetry.space_group_name_H-M   'P 1'
#
loop_
_entity.id
_entity.type
_entity.pdbx_description
1 polymer ?
#
loop_
_entity_poly.entity_id
_entity_poly.type
_entity_poly.pdbx_seq_one_letter_code
_entity_poly.pdbx_strand_id
1 'polypeptide(L)'
;MYIPGLWTAKQMVLSVRRALGSKPAEPAFILTHHKVATVLCRKVLMESTERIGWRYNSEMGIAQDIASKTDLLHVIHGTTTDAFLQSGRRGVRIIRDPRDVIVSGFLYHQRCSELWCVNSDFSKPGYHHPQVPLPLAHRDLETRESFVSSLGGVSYQERIRGLGQDEGLIFEMDGFARITIDEMVGWKERDNVLTIKMEDLVADFDGSFEKLFRWIGIPETSISTCLEIAKGHDLNRMRADEIASNPHISTGKLRKWEEYFSSQVMDAYEERFGNAHLKLGYE
;
A
#
# COMPACT_ATOMS: atom_id res chain seq x y z
N MET A 1 12.06 1.74 -21.83
CA MET A 1 12.71 2.36 -23.00
C MET A 1 12.94 3.84 -22.67
N TYR A 2 14.18 4.24 -22.38
CA TYR A 2 14.53 5.65 -22.12
C TYR A 2 14.61 6.37 -23.46
N ILE A 3 13.70 7.31 -23.71
CA ILE A 3 13.77 8.18 -24.88
C ILE A 3 14.46 9.48 -24.42
N PRO A 4 15.69 9.77 -24.86
CA PRO A 4 16.39 11.00 -24.51
C PRO A 4 15.51 12.22 -24.80
N GLY A 5 15.36 13.13 -23.83
CA GLY A 5 14.56 14.35 -23.93
C GLY A 5 13.11 14.24 -23.43
N LEU A 6 12.51 13.04 -23.37
CA LEU A 6 11.14 12.87 -22.83
C LEU A 6 11.08 13.21 -21.34
N TRP A 7 12.11 12.82 -20.59
CA TRP A 7 12.25 13.18 -19.18
C TRP A 7 12.35 14.70 -19.01
N THR A 8 13.19 15.37 -19.81
CA THR A 8 13.36 16.83 -19.78
C THR A 8 12.06 17.55 -20.10
N ALA A 9 11.33 17.11 -21.13
CA ALA A 9 10.02 17.65 -21.47
C ALA A 9 9.01 17.48 -20.33
N LYS A 10 8.96 16.30 -19.69
CA LYS A 10 8.13 16.08 -18.50
C LYS A 10 8.50 17.07 -17.38
N GLN A 11 9.80 17.25 -17.09
CA GLN A 11 10.24 18.19 -16.06
C GLN A 11 9.88 19.65 -16.39
N MET A 12 9.94 20.06 -17.66
CA MET A 12 9.49 21.38 -18.09
C MET A 12 7.99 21.57 -17.86
N VAL A 13 7.16 20.60 -18.25
CA VAL A 13 5.71 20.63 -18.01
C VAL A 13 5.39 20.73 -16.52
N LEU A 14 6.04 19.91 -15.69
CA LEU A 14 5.86 19.96 -14.24
C LEU A 14 6.31 21.30 -13.63
N SER A 15 7.38 21.90 -14.17
CA SER A 15 7.87 23.21 -13.72
C SER A 15 6.86 24.33 -14.05
N VAL A 16 6.28 24.31 -15.25
CA VAL A 16 5.21 25.25 -15.65
C VAL A 16 3.98 25.06 -14.78
N ARG A 17 3.54 23.81 -14.55
CA ARG A 17 2.41 23.52 -13.66
C ARG A 17 2.68 23.98 -12.22
N ARG A 18 3.90 23.80 -11.70
CA ARG A 18 4.28 24.32 -10.38
C ARG A 18 4.24 25.85 -10.31
N ALA A 19 4.62 26.53 -11.39
CA ALA A 19 4.65 27.99 -11.45
C ALA A 19 3.25 28.60 -11.50
N LEU A 20 2.33 27.97 -12.24
CA LEU A 20 0.96 28.45 -12.45
C LEU A 20 -0.09 27.79 -11.54
N GLY A 21 0.30 26.72 -10.85
CA GLY A 21 -0.59 25.89 -10.04
C GLY A 21 -0.66 26.30 -8.58
N SER A 22 -1.42 25.51 -7.82
CA SER A 22 -1.58 25.69 -6.39
C SER A 22 -0.41 25.12 -5.59
N LYS A 23 -0.34 25.46 -4.30
CA LYS A 23 0.59 24.90 -3.33
C LYS A 23 -0.19 24.70 -2.03
N PRO A 24 0.03 23.60 -1.29
CA PRO A 24 -0.59 23.46 0.01
C PRO A 24 0.06 24.44 1.01
N ALA A 25 -0.68 24.79 2.06
CA ALA A 25 -0.13 25.56 3.18
C ALA A 25 0.99 24.79 3.91
N GLU A 26 0.78 23.48 4.08
CA GLU A 26 1.75 22.54 4.65
C GLU A 26 1.76 21.24 3.84
N PRO A 27 2.90 20.53 3.76
CA PRO A 27 2.94 19.22 3.12
C PRO A 27 1.99 18.23 3.80
N ALA A 28 1.29 17.43 2.99
CA ALA A 28 0.45 16.33 3.47
C ALA A 28 1.15 14.98 3.25
N PHE A 29 0.61 13.92 3.86
CA PHE A 29 1.12 12.56 3.64
C PHE A 29 0.01 11.52 3.49
N ILE A 30 0.36 10.40 2.87
CA ILE A 30 -0.51 9.24 2.66
C ILE A 30 0.25 7.99 3.08
N LEU A 31 -0.38 7.14 3.89
CA LEU A 31 0.15 5.87 4.34
C LEU A 31 -0.63 4.75 3.68
N THR A 32 0.07 3.88 2.95
CA THR A 32 -0.50 2.61 2.47
C THR A 32 0.38 1.46 2.89
N HIS A 33 -0.26 0.35 3.26
CA HIS A 33 0.43 -0.88 3.59
C HIS A 33 0.42 -1.85 2.40
N HIS A 34 1.19 -2.93 2.48
CA HIS A 34 1.19 -3.94 1.43
C HIS A 34 -0.19 -4.53 1.23
N LYS A 35 -0.61 -4.64 -0.03
CA LYS A 35 -1.95 -5.09 -0.44
C LYS A 35 -3.11 -4.19 0.01
N VAL A 36 -2.83 -2.93 0.34
CA VAL A 36 -3.84 -1.93 0.76
C VAL A 36 -3.83 -0.73 -0.19
N ALA A 37 -4.43 -0.91 -1.38
CA ALA A 37 -4.64 0.12 -2.42
C ALA A 37 -3.43 0.95 -2.88
N THR A 38 -2.18 0.57 -2.55
CA THR A 38 -0.95 1.35 -2.84
C THR A 38 -0.85 1.81 -4.30
N VAL A 39 -1.08 0.91 -5.27
CA VAL A 39 -0.95 1.23 -6.70
C VAL A 39 -2.02 2.23 -7.14
N LEU A 40 -3.27 2.05 -6.66
CA LEU A 40 -4.37 2.97 -6.94
C LEU A 40 -4.06 4.36 -6.39
N CYS A 41 -3.75 4.46 -5.09
CA CYS A 41 -3.40 5.71 -4.43
C CYS A 41 -2.21 6.39 -5.12
N ARG A 42 -1.14 5.64 -5.43
CA ARG A 42 0.03 6.18 -6.14
C ARG A 42 -0.35 6.79 -7.48
N LYS A 43 -1.13 6.10 -8.31
CA LYS A 43 -1.51 6.59 -9.64
C LYS A 43 -2.38 7.84 -9.54
N VAL A 44 -3.47 7.77 -8.77
CA VAL A 44 -4.43 8.86 -8.63
C VAL A 44 -3.77 10.09 -8.02
N LEU A 45 -3.05 9.93 -6.91
CA LEU A 45 -2.49 11.06 -6.18
C LEU A 45 -1.34 11.71 -6.92
N MET A 46 -0.42 10.92 -7.51
CA MET A 46 0.68 11.47 -8.30
C MET A 46 0.14 12.28 -9.48
N GLU A 47 -0.79 11.72 -10.25
CA GLU A 47 -1.35 12.41 -11.42
C GLU A 47 -2.16 13.65 -11.02
N SER A 48 -3.00 13.55 -9.99
CA SER A 48 -3.82 14.65 -9.49
C SER A 48 -2.97 15.80 -8.95
N THR A 49 -1.94 15.50 -8.15
CA THR A 49 -1.06 16.52 -7.55
C THR A 49 -0.16 17.15 -8.60
N GLU A 50 0.46 16.36 -9.49
CA GLU A 50 1.24 16.88 -10.62
C GLU A 50 0.37 17.77 -11.53
N ARG A 51 -0.92 17.47 -11.70
CA ARG A 51 -1.85 18.27 -12.53
C ARG A 51 -2.11 19.67 -11.98
N ILE A 52 -2.13 19.81 -10.65
CA ILE A 52 -2.43 21.08 -9.95
C ILE A 52 -1.17 21.82 -9.49
N GLY A 53 0.02 21.33 -9.84
CA GLY A 53 1.31 21.96 -9.53
C GLY A 53 1.92 21.56 -8.18
N TRP A 54 1.40 20.53 -7.53
CA TRP A 54 2.00 19.95 -6.32
C TRP A 54 3.12 18.97 -6.70
N ARG A 55 4.08 18.81 -5.79
CA ARG A 55 5.20 17.88 -5.89
C ARG A 55 4.89 16.63 -5.06
N TYR A 56 4.63 15.55 -5.79
CA TYR A 56 4.47 14.22 -5.22
C TYR A 56 5.84 13.55 -5.06
N ASN A 57 6.10 13.00 -3.87
CA ASN A 57 7.20 12.07 -3.66
C ASN A 57 6.68 10.81 -2.96
N SER A 58 7.40 9.70 -3.11
CA SER A 58 7.10 8.47 -2.40
C SER A 58 8.35 7.84 -1.85
N GLU A 59 8.25 7.26 -0.66
CA GLU A 59 9.31 6.51 0.00
C GLU A 59 8.73 5.23 0.58
N MET A 60 9.60 4.26 0.87
CA MET A 60 9.21 3.01 1.53
C MET A 60 9.86 2.90 2.90
N GLY A 61 9.25 2.12 3.80
CA GLY A 61 9.77 1.91 5.16
C GLY A 61 9.23 2.92 6.18
N ILE A 62 10.10 3.43 7.06
CA ILE A 62 9.69 4.28 8.19
C ILE A 62 9.96 5.75 7.87
N ALA A 63 8.89 6.51 7.65
CA ALA A 63 8.97 7.94 7.43
C ALA A 63 9.29 8.70 8.74
N GLN A 64 10.35 9.52 8.69
CA GLN A 64 10.81 10.34 9.82
C GLN A 64 10.57 11.83 9.60
N ASP A 65 10.59 12.29 8.35
CA ASP A 65 10.26 13.66 7.96
C ASP A 65 9.78 13.70 6.50
N ILE A 66 9.28 14.85 6.06
CA ILE A 66 8.92 15.10 4.66
C ILE A 66 10.05 15.90 4.01
N ALA A 67 10.69 15.32 3.00
CA ALA A 67 11.79 15.96 2.30
C ALA A 67 11.44 17.38 1.80
N SER A 68 12.43 18.28 1.82
CA SER A 68 12.26 19.62 1.24
C SER A 68 11.80 19.51 -0.21
N LYS A 69 10.90 20.41 -0.63
CA LYS A 69 10.27 20.39 -1.97
C LYS A 69 9.29 19.23 -2.20
N THR A 70 8.71 18.65 -1.15
CA THR A 70 7.56 17.75 -1.24
C THR A 70 6.30 18.44 -0.75
N ASP A 71 5.22 18.34 -1.51
CA ASP A 71 3.90 18.84 -1.12
C ASP A 71 2.97 17.69 -0.69
N LEU A 72 3.14 16.49 -1.29
CA LEU A 72 2.48 15.26 -0.88
C LEU A 72 3.50 14.11 -0.79
N LEU A 73 3.68 13.56 0.41
CA LEU A 73 4.50 12.36 0.63
C LEU A 73 3.61 11.12 0.65
N HIS A 74 3.90 10.11 -0.17
CA HIS A 74 3.28 8.80 -0.06
C HIS A 74 4.27 7.80 0.54
N VAL A 75 4.02 7.39 1.78
CA VAL A 75 4.73 6.31 2.45
C VAL A 75 4.12 4.99 2.00
N ILE A 76 4.89 4.27 1.18
CA ILE A 76 4.49 3.03 0.51
C ILE A 76 5.00 1.84 1.32
N HIS A 77 4.10 0.91 1.66
CA HIS A 77 4.42 -0.31 2.40
C HIS A 77 5.20 0.00 3.69
N GLY A 78 4.73 1.01 4.41
CA GLY A 78 5.52 1.63 5.46
C GLY A 78 4.67 2.28 6.55
N THR A 79 5.39 2.80 7.54
CA THR A 79 4.82 3.42 8.73
C THR A 79 5.54 4.74 9.02
N THR A 80 5.20 5.37 10.14
CA THR A 80 5.74 6.66 10.57
C THR A 80 6.22 6.58 12.01
N THR A 81 7.12 7.47 12.41
CA THR A 81 7.45 7.65 13.82
C THR A 81 6.37 8.46 14.55
N ASP A 82 6.27 8.32 15.87
CA ASP A 82 5.37 9.16 16.67
C ASP A 82 5.68 10.66 16.53
N ALA A 83 6.96 11.02 16.42
CA ALA A 83 7.41 12.39 16.18
C ALA A 83 6.92 12.93 14.82
N PHE A 84 6.94 12.09 13.78
CA PHE A 84 6.40 12.46 12.47
C PHE A 84 4.91 12.81 12.57
N LEU A 85 4.12 11.99 13.26
CA LEU A 85 2.69 12.22 13.46
C LEU A 85 2.38 13.44 14.34
N GLN A 86 3.23 13.72 15.32
CA GLN A 86 3.13 14.89 16.21
C GLN A 86 3.45 16.21 15.50
N SER A 87 3.96 16.19 14.26
CA SER A 87 4.16 17.41 13.45
C SER A 87 2.85 18.15 13.12
N GLY A 88 1.68 17.53 13.32
CA GLY A 88 0.36 18.12 13.08
C GLY A 88 -0.06 18.15 11.61
N ARG A 89 0.83 17.74 10.69
CA ARG A 89 0.56 17.69 9.25
C ARG A 89 -0.60 16.76 8.95
N ARG A 90 -1.40 17.11 7.94
CA ARG A 90 -2.56 16.31 7.54
C ARG A 90 -2.11 15.04 6.83
N GLY A 91 -2.56 13.91 7.36
CA GLY A 91 -2.28 12.57 6.84
C GLY A 91 -3.54 11.85 6.42
N VAL A 92 -3.40 10.89 5.52
CA VAL A 92 -4.42 9.87 5.27
C VAL A 92 -3.78 8.51 5.43
N ARG A 93 -4.47 7.59 6.07
CA ARG A 93 -4.09 6.18 6.12
C ARG A 93 -5.16 5.35 5.45
N ILE A 94 -4.74 4.49 4.53
CA ILE A 94 -5.65 3.51 3.93
C ILE A 94 -5.52 2.19 4.69
N ILE A 95 -6.66 1.61 5.06
CA ILE A 95 -6.75 0.29 5.68
C ILE A 95 -7.58 -0.65 4.81
N ARG A 96 -7.50 -1.95 5.10
CA ARG A 96 -8.24 -2.99 4.39
C ARG A 96 -8.65 -4.08 5.36
N ASP A 97 -9.72 -4.82 5.07
CA ASP A 97 -10.08 -6.00 5.85
C ASP A 97 -8.86 -6.95 5.94
N PRO A 98 -8.40 -7.28 7.16
CA PRO A 98 -7.20 -8.10 7.33
C PRO A 98 -7.33 -9.49 6.70
N ARG A 99 -8.55 -10.03 6.59
CA ARG A 99 -8.81 -11.31 5.91
C ARG A 99 -8.57 -11.20 4.41
N ASP A 100 -8.99 -10.09 3.80
CA ASP A 100 -8.72 -9.80 2.38
C ASP A 100 -7.25 -9.44 2.11
N VAL A 101 -6.53 -8.86 3.09
CA VAL A 101 -5.08 -8.67 3.00
C VAL A 101 -4.37 -10.01 2.81
N ILE A 102 -4.74 -11.04 3.59
CA ILE A 102 -4.14 -12.38 3.52
C ILE A 102 -4.40 -13.00 2.14
N VAL A 103 -5.65 -13.02 1.68
CA VAL A 103 -5.96 -13.58 0.36
C VAL A 103 -5.25 -12.82 -0.76
N SER A 104 -5.22 -11.49 -0.67
CA SER A 104 -4.55 -10.66 -1.66
C SER A 104 -3.04 -10.88 -1.68
N GLY A 105 -2.41 -11.09 -0.51
CA GLY A 105 -1.01 -11.45 -0.35
C GLY A 105 -0.71 -12.81 -0.96
N PHE A 106 -1.44 -13.84 -0.53
CA PHE A 106 -1.30 -15.23 -1.01
C PHE A 106 -1.33 -15.31 -2.53
N LEU A 107 -2.33 -14.71 -3.17
CA LEU A 107 -2.47 -14.74 -4.63
C LEU A 107 -1.39 -13.93 -5.34
N TYR A 108 -0.91 -12.84 -4.73
CA TYR A 108 0.07 -11.97 -5.32
C TYR A 108 1.48 -12.56 -5.26
N HIS A 109 1.89 -13.11 -4.11
CA HIS A 109 3.22 -13.70 -3.91
C HIS A 109 3.44 -14.97 -4.73
N GLN A 110 2.36 -15.66 -5.12
CA GLN A 110 2.41 -16.73 -6.12
C GLN A 110 2.84 -16.27 -7.52
N ARG A 111 2.91 -14.98 -7.83
CA ARG A 111 3.23 -14.51 -9.19
C ARG A 111 4.08 -13.24 -9.29
N CYS A 112 4.30 -12.53 -8.19
CA CYS A 112 5.08 -11.29 -8.22
C CYS A 112 6.55 -11.55 -8.59
N SER A 113 7.23 -10.52 -9.09
CA SER A 113 8.65 -10.58 -9.46
C SER A 113 9.53 -9.74 -8.55
N GLU A 114 9.03 -9.38 -7.36
CA GLU A 114 9.80 -8.62 -6.38
C GLU A 114 11.01 -9.44 -5.93
N LEU A 115 12.19 -8.80 -5.93
CA LEU A 115 13.45 -9.46 -5.64
C LEU A 115 13.41 -10.21 -4.30
N TRP A 116 12.74 -9.66 -3.29
CA TRP A 116 12.64 -10.33 -1.99
C TRP A 116 11.79 -11.58 -1.99
N CYS A 117 10.81 -11.66 -2.88
CA CYS A 117 9.89 -12.78 -2.96
C CYS A 117 10.45 -13.91 -3.84
N VAL A 118 11.25 -13.58 -4.87
CA VAL A 118 11.85 -14.56 -5.79
C VAL A 118 13.30 -14.94 -5.47
N ASN A 119 13.95 -14.21 -4.57
CA ASN A 119 15.31 -14.52 -4.10
C ASN A 119 15.33 -15.86 -3.35
N SER A 120 16.32 -16.70 -3.69
CA SER A 120 16.67 -17.93 -2.97
C SER A 120 18.09 -17.93 -2.39
N ASP A 121 18.83 -16.82 -2.53
CA ASP A 121 20.18 -16.69 -1.96
C ASP A 121 20.13 -16.12 -0.54
N PHE A 122 20.22 -17.02 0.44
CA PHE A 122 20.29 -16.68 1.87
C PHE A 122 21.70 -16.76 2.44
N SER A 123 22.75 -16.72 1.59
CA SER A 123 24.14 -16.91 2.04
C SER A 123 24.72 -15.71 2.79
N LYS A 124 24.21 -14.50 2.55
CA LYS A 124 24.73 -13.30 3.19
C LYS A 124 24.25 -13.20 4.65
N PRO A 125 25.15 -12.93 5.61
CA PRO A 125 24.77 -12.75 6.99
C PRO A 125 23.93 -11.48 7.17
N GLY A 126 23.08 -11.49 8.20
CA GLY A 126 22.26 -10.33 8.54
C GLY A 126 20.95 -10.19 7.74
N TYR A 127 20.76 -10.96 6.66
CA TYR A 127 19.48 -11.05 5.95
C TYR A 127 18.84 -9.69 5.66
N HIS A 128 19.61 -8.77 5.08
CA HIS A 128 19.10 -7.46 4.67
C HIS A 128 18.19 -7.58 3.44
N HIS A 129 17.43 -6.54 3.11
CA HIS A 129 16.72 -6.48 1.83
C HIS A 129 17.72 -6.64 0.66
N PRO A 130 17.47 -7.50 -0.35
CA PRO A 130 16.23 -8.22 -0.63
C PRO A 130 16.19 -9.67 -0.11
N GLN A 131 17.01 -10.13 0.83
CA GLN A 131 16.84 -11.49 1.41
C GLN A 131 15.57 -11.60 2.26
N VAL A 132 15.05 -10.46 2.73
CA VAL A 132 13.77 -10.34 3.43
C VAL A 132 12.97 -9.18 2.84
N PRO A 133 11.64 -9.15 3.01
CA PRO A 133 10.83 -7.99 2.64
C PRO A 133 11.31 -6.73 3.37
N LEU A 134 11.21 -5.57 2.71
CA LEU A 134 11.77 -4.32 3.21
C LEU A 134 11.31 -3.96 4.65
N PRO A 135 10.04 -4.15 5.05
CA PRO A 135 9.62 -3.92 6.44
C PRO A 135 10.38 -4.75 7.48
N LEU A 136 10.82 -5.98 7.13
CA LEU A 136 11.62 -6.82 8.02
C LEU A 136 13.10 -6.44 8.02
N ALA A 137 13.60 -5.78 6.97
CA ALA A 137 15.00 -5.39 6.88
C ALA A 137 15.43 -4.39 7.97
N HIS A 138 14.46 -3.73 8.60
CA HIS A 138 14.65 -2.80 9.72
C HIS A 138 14.41 -3.43 11.10
N ARG A 139 14.06 -4.72 11.17
CA ARG A 139 13.85 -5.46 12.42
C ARG A 139 15.17 -6.03 12.95
N ASP A 140 15.14 -6.53 14.18
CA ASP A 140 16.26 -7.25 14.80
C ASP A 140 16.69 -8.47 13.98
N LEU A 141 17.88 -8.99 14.28
CA LEU A 141 18.46 -10.12 13.54
C LEU A 141 17.64 -11.40 13.73
N GLU A 142 17.16 -11.66 14.95
CA GLU A 142 16.38 -12.84 15.30
C GLU A 142 15.09 -12.94 14.47
N THR A 143 14.36 -11.84 14.31
CA THR A 143 13.16 -11.76 13.47
C THR A 143 13.47 -12.10 12.01
N ARG A 144 14.59 -11.58 11.48
CA ARG A 144 15.00 -11.84 10.09
C ARG A 144 15.46 -13.29 9.89
N GLU A 145 16.19 -13.84 10.87
CA GLU A 145 16.60 -15.25 10.90
C GLU A 145 15.40 -16.20 10.93
N SER A 146 14.41 -15.91 11.79
CA SER A 146 13.17 -16.68 11.88
C SER A 146 12.42 -16.68 10.55
N PHE A 147 12.29 -15.52 9.90
CA PHE A 147 11.67 -15.42 8.57
C PHE A 147 12.39 -16.31 7.55
N VAL A 148 13.71 -16.18 7.41
CA VAL A 148 14.50 -16.96 6.44
C VAL A 148 14.46 -18.47 6.75
N SER A 149 14.51 -18.84 8.03
CA SER A 149 14.41 -20.22 8.47
C SER A 149 13.08 -20.85 8.05
N SER A 150 11.97 -20.10 8.15
CA SER A 150 10.64 -20.58 7.75
C SER A 150 10.53 -20.92 6.25
N LEU A 151 11.38 -20.31 5.41
CA LEU A 151 11.42 -20.59 3.98
C LEU A 151 12.07 -21.94 3.65
N GLY A 152 12.86 -22.51 4.56
CA GLY A 152 13.52 -23.81 4.39
C GLY A 152 14.37 -23.92 3.13
N GLY A 153 15.10 -22.86 2.80
CA GLY A 153 16.10 -22.86 1.72
C GLY A 153 15.57 -22.59 0.30
N VAL A 154 14.27 -22.32 0.14
CA VAL A 154 13.69 -21.87 -1.14
C VAL A 154 13.24 -20.41 -1.04
N SER A 155 12.92 -19.77 -2.17
CA SER A 155 12.33 -18.43 -2.15
C SER A 155 10.94 -18.42 -1.53
N TYR A 156 10.47 -17.26 -1.07
CA TYR A 156 9.10 -17.09 -0.55
C TYR A 156 8.05 -17.51 -1.59
N GLN A 157 8.28 -17.15 -2.86
CA GLN A 157 7.40 -17.52 -3.97
C GLN A 157 7.38 -19.03 -4.24
N GLU A 158 8.53 -19.69 -4.25
CA GLU A 158 8.59 -21.15 -4.43
C GLU A 158 7.91 -21.87 -3.28
N ARG A 159 8.13 -21.40 -2.04
CA ARG A 159 7.48 -21.94 -0.84
C ARG A 159 5.96 -21.85 -0.97
N ILE A 160 5.41 -20.65 -1.22
CA ILE A 160 3.96 -20.46 -1.24
C ILE A 160 3.27 -21.17 -2.42
N ARG A 161 3.96 -21.33 -3.56
CA ARG A 161 3.46 -22.12 -4.71
C ARG A 161 3.45 -23.62 -4.46
N GLY A 162 4.32 -24.11 -3.58
CA GLY A 162 4.40 -25.53 -3.23
C GLY A 162 3.34 -25.98 -2.22
N LEU A 163 2.54 -25.05 -1.68
CA LEU A 163 1.52 -25.31 -0.66
C LEU A 163 0.11 -25.42 -1.27
N GLY A 164 -0.77 -26.14 -0.58
CA GLY A 164 -2.21 -26.09 -0.84
C GLY A 164 -2.79 -24.72 -0.49
N GLN A 165 -4.07 -24.51 -0.78
CA GLN A 165 -4.72 -23.21 -0.52
C GLN A 165 -4.68 -22.85 0.97
N ASP A 166 -5.12 -23.78 1.83
CA ASP A 166 -5.22 -23.53 3.27
C ASP A 166 -3.84 -23.34 3.89
N GLU A 167 -2.88 -24.22 3.58
CA GLU A 167 -1.51 -24.10 4.06
C GLU A 167 -0.81 -22.84 3.51
N GLY A 168 -1.11 -22.46 2.28
CA GLY A 168 -0.55 -21.26 1.65
C GLY A 168 -1.12 -19.96 2.24
N LEU A 169 -2.41 -19.94 2.59
CA LEU A 169 -3.02 -18.83 3.33
C LEU A 169 -2.44 -18.72 4.73
N ILE A 170 -2.28 -19.83 5.45
CA ILE A 170 -1.66 -19.86 6.78
C ILE A 170 -0.19 -19.41 6.69
N PHE A 171 0.56 -19.88 5.69
CA PHE A 171 1.92 -19.41 5.44
C PHE A 171 1.98 -17.91 5.20
N GLU A 172 1.04 -17.35 4.42
CA GLU A 172 0.96 -15.90 4.20
C GLU A 172 0.61 -15.14 5.49
N MET A 173 -0.26 -15.70 6.34
CA MET A 173 -0.58 -15.15 7.67
C MET A 173 0.64 -15.08 8.58
N ASP A 174 1.58 -16.03 8.48
CA ASP A 174 2.81 -16.02 9.26
C ASP A 174 3.95 -15.23 8.60
N GLY A 175 3.82 -14.97 7.30
CA GLY A 175 4.74 -14.19 6.49
C GLY A 175 4.36 -12.71 6.40
N PHE A 176 4.23 -12.20 5.17
CA PHE A 176 4.09 -10.76 4.95
C PHE A 176 2.77 -10.20 5.52
N ALA A 177 1.66 -10.95 5.41
CA ALA A 177 0.38 -10.43 5.87
C ALA A 177 0.37 -10.11 7.37
N ARG A 178 1.12 -10.86 8.20
CA ARG A 178 1.33 -10.52 9.63
C ARG A 178 1.80 -9.09 9.81
N ILE A 179 2.83 -8.70 9.07
CA ILE A 179 3.46 -7.38 9.17
C ILE A 179 2.42 -6.30 8.87
N THR A 180 1.69 -6.45 7.77
CA THR A 180 0.63 -5.51 7.38
C THR A 180 -0.47 -5.43 8.44
N ILE A 181 -0.95 -6.57 8.92
CA ILE A 181 -2.07 -6.62 9.88
C ILE A 181 -1.66 -6.03 11.23
N ASP A 182 -0.47 -6.37 11.73
CA ASP A 182 0.05 -5.86 12.99
C ASP A 182 0.27 -4.35 12.94
N GLU A 183 0.82 -3.83 11.84
CA GLU A 183 0.90 -2.38 11.61
C GLU A 183 -0.50 -1.75 11.58
N MET A 184 -1.47 -2.44 10.98
CA MET A 184 -2.80 -1.88 10.87
C MET A 184 -3.52 -1.81 12.22
N VAL A 185 -3.44 -2.89 12.99
CA VAL A 185 -4.10 -3.06 14.29
C VAL A 185 -3.40 -2.25 15.38
N GLY A 186 -2.07 -2.12 15.31
CA GLY A 186 -1.27 -1.39 16.29
C GLY A 186 -1.36 0.13 16.19
N TRP A 187 -2.10 0.64 15.20
CA TRP A 187 -2.26 2.08 14.98
C TRP A 187 -3.00 2.76 16.13
N LYS A 188 -2.54 3.95 16.49
CA LYS A 188 -3.20 4.82 17.47
C LYS A 188 -3.87 5.96 16.73
N GLU A 189 -5.17 6.14 16.93
CA GLU A 189 -5.95 7.20 16.29
C GLU A 189 -5.37 8.60 16.56
N ARG A 190 -5.45 9.47 15.56
CA ARG A 190 -4.93 10.84 15.58
C ARG A 190 -5.87 11.77 14.84
N ASP A 191 -6.13 12.95 15.39
CA ASP A 191 -7.04 13.93 14.78
C ASP A 191 -6.51 14.48 13.44
N ASN A 192 -5.19 14.47 13.23
CA ASN A 192 -4.58 14.93 11.98
C ASN A 192 -4.45 13.83 10.91
N VAL A 193 -4.88 12.60 11.18
CA VAL A 193 -4.82 11.49 10.22
C VAL A 193 -6.21 10.93 9.95
N LEU A 194 -6.69 11.09 8.71
CA LEU A 194 -7.94 10.49 8.27
C LEU A 194 -7.72 9.02 7.89
N THR A 195 -8.43 8.12 8.54
CA THR A 195 -8.49 6.70 8.15
C THR A 195 -9.57 6.50 7.09
N ILE A 196 -9.22 5.83 5.98
CA ILE A 196 -10.13 5.45 4.89
C ILE A 196 -10.01 3.93 4.67
N LYS A 197 -11.13 3.22 4.61
CA LYS A 197 -11.15 1.80 4.25
C LYS A 197 -11.08 1.67 2.72
N MET A 198 -10.30 0.71 2.24
CA MET A 198 -10.25 0.37 0.82
C MET A 198 -11.62 -0.06 0.30
N GLU A 199 -12.42 -0.69 1.15
CA GLU A 199 -13.79 -1.11 0.86
C GLU A 199 -14.69 0.10 0.59
N ASP A 200 -14.55 1.19 1.37
CA ASP A 200 -15.26 2.45 1.15
C ASP A 200 -14.82 3.11 -0.17
N LEU A 201 -13.51 3.08 -0.48
CA LEU A 201 -12.98 3.58 -1.77
C LEU A 201 -13.55 2.84 -2.98
N VAL A 202 -13.87 1.55 -2.83
CA VAL A 202 -14.45 0.77 -3.94
C VAL A 202 -15.97 0.95 -4.00
N ALA A 203 -16.65 1.06 -2.84
CA ALA A 203 -18.10 1.19 -2.76
C ALA A 203 -18.61 2.59 -3.15
N ASP A 204 -17.94 3.64 -2.69
CA ASP A 204 -18.20 5.04 -3.04
C ASP A 204 -16.89 5.72 -3.47
N PHE A 205 -16.47 5.41 -4.69
CA PHE A 205 -15.20 5.86 -5.24
C PHE A 205 -15.10 7.39 -5.32
N ASP A 206 -16.12 8.04 -5.88
CA ASP A 206 -16.12 9.49 -6.07
C ASP A 206 -16.16 10.22 -4.74
N GLY A 207 -17.07 9.82 -3.83
CA GLY A 207 -17.20 10.46 -2.51
C GLY A 207 -15.97 10.23 -1.63
N SER A 208 -15.37 9.04 -1.68
CA SER A 208 -14.16 8.73 -0.90
C SER A 208 -12.94 9.53 -1.37
N PHE A 209 -12.72 9.64 -2.69
CA PHE A 209 -11.62 10.46 -3.21
C PHE A 209 -11.88 11.95 -3.00
N GLU A 210 -13.12 12.42 -3.10
CA GLU A 210 -13.46 13.81 -2.79
C GLU A 210 -13.13 14.14 -1.33
N LYS A 211 -13.55 13.29 -0.39
CA LYS A 211 -13.23 13.40 1.03
C LYS A 211 -11.72 13.42 1.27
N LEU A 212 -10.98 12.52 0.63
CA LEU A 212 -9.51 12.46 0.68
C LEU A 212 -8.90 13.78 0.20
N PHE A 213 -9.28 14.26 -0.99
CA PHE A 213 -8.74 15.47 -1.59
C PHE A 213 -8.99 16.72 -0.73
N ARG A 214 -10.21 16.88 -0.21
CA ARG A 214 -10.56 17.96 0.73
C ARG A 214 -9.70 17.87 1.99
N TRP A 215 -9.56 16.67 2.55
CA TRP A 215 -8.78 16.45 3.77
C TRP A 215 -7.32 16.87 3.61
N ILE A 216 -6.63 16.43 2.54
CA ILE A 216 -5.22 16.79 2.31
C ILE A 216 -5.03 18.24 1.83
N GLY A 217 -6.12 18.97 1.56
CA GLY A 217 -6.09 20.39 1.22
C GLY A 217 -5.95 20.70 -0.27
N ILE A 218 -6.41 19.81 -1.16
CA ILE A 218 -6.57 20.16 -2.57
C ILE A 218 -7.57 21.33 -2.66
N PRO A 219 -7.27 22.41 -3.42
CA PRO A 219 -8.17 23.54 -3.56
C PRO A 219 -9.51 23.13 -4.17
N GLU A 220 -10.62 23.72 -3.69
CA GLU A 220 -11.98 23.48 -4.19
C GLU A 220 -12.10 23.58 -5.71
N THR A 221 -11.45 24.59 -6.29
CA THR A 221 -11.42 24.82 -7.74
C THR A 221 -10.75 23.71 -8.54
N SER A 222 -9.98 22.84 -7.87
CA SER A 222 -9.23 21.73 -8.47
C SER A 222 -9.86 20.36 -8.20
N ILE A 223 -10.76 20.23 -7.21
CA ILE A 223 -11.36 18.94 -6.81
C ILE A 223 -11.99 18.23 -8.00
N SER A 224 -12.82 18.93 -8.79
CA SER A 224 -13.46 18.34 -9.97
C SER A 224 -12.44 17.77 -10.96
N THR A 225 -11.34 18.49 -11.23
CA THR A 225 -10.27 17.99 -12.12
C THR A 225 -9.58 16.76 -11.54
N CYS A 226 -9.28 16.75 -10.24
CA CYS A 226 -8.66 15.61 -9.57
C CYS A 226 -9.60 14.39 -9.51
N LEU A 227 -10.91 14.61 -9.35
CA LEU A 227 -11.90 13.54 -9.41
C LEU A 227 -11.98 12.92 -10.81
N GLU A 228 -11.96 13.72 -11.88
CA GLU A 228 -11.94 13.17 -13.24
C GLU A 228 -10.70 12.28 -13.48
N ILE A 229 -9.54 12.67 -12.94
CA ILE A 229 -8.35 11.82 -12.94
C ILE A 229 -8.61 10.53 -12.15
N ALA A 230 -9.12 10.64 -10.92
CA ALA A 230 -9.38 9.49 -10.07
C ALA A 230 -10.31 8.47 -10.75
N LYS A 231 -11.40 8.93 -11.36
CA LYS A 231 -12.39 8.11 -12.06
C LYS A 231 -11.78 7.24 -13.16
N GLY A 232 -10.73 7.71 -13.82
CA GLY A 232 -9.98 6.93 -14.82
C GLY A 232 -9.25 5.71 -14.25
N HIS A 233 -9.08 5.63 -12.92
CA HIS A 233 -8.48 4.51 -12.22
C HIS A 233 -9.50 3.67 -11.43
N ASP A 234 -10.80 3.97 -11.52
CA ASP A 234 -11.87 3.17 -10.90
C ASP A 234 -12.05 1.85 -11.65
N LEU A 235 -11.78 0.73 -10.99
CA LEU A 235 -11.90 -0.61 -11.57
C LEU A 235 -13.31 -0.90 -12.07
N ASN A 236 -14.34 -0.33 -11.46
CA ASN A 236 -15.73 -0.50 -11.89
C ASN A 236 -16.03 0.20 -13.23
N ARG A 237 -15.14 1.10 -13.67
CA ARG A 237 -15.25 1.88 -14.92
C ARG A 237 -14.22 1.48 -15.97
N MET A 238 -13.23 0.68 -15.59
CA MET A 238 -12.21 0.15 -16.50
C MET A 238 -12.76 -0.98 -17.36
N ARG A 239 -12.21 -1.13 -18.58
CA ARG A 239 -12.57 -2.27 -19.43
C ARG A 239 -11.96 -3.56 -18.90
N ALA A 240 -12.61 -4.68 -19.21
CA ALA A 240 -12.17 -6.01 -18.77
C ALA A 240 -10.73 -6.37 -19.22
N ASP A 241 -10.31 -5.93 -20.40
CA ASP A 241 -8.97 -6.19 -20.94
C ASP A 241 -7.88 -5.32 -20.26
N GLU A 242 -8.23 -4.11 -19.84
CA GLU A 242 -7.36 -3.25 -19.02
C GLU A 242 -7.15 -3.83 -17.62
N ILE A 243 -8.19 -4.47 -17.07
CA ILE A 243 -8.09 -5.20 -15.80
C ILE A 243 -7.22 -6.45 -15.96
N ALA A 244 -7.48 -7.27 -16.99
CA ALA A 244 -6.78 -8.54 -17.22
C ALA A 244 -5.28 -8.38 -17.49
N SER A 245 -4.87 -7.26 -18.10
CA SER A 245 -3.47 -6.97 -18.41
C SER A 245 -2.66 -6.42 -17.22
N ASN A 246 -3.29 -6.11 -16.08
CA ASN A 246 -2.62 -5.49 -14.94
C ASN A 246 -2.23 -6.55 -13.88
N PRO A 247 -0.92 -6.82 -13.68
CA PRO A 247 -0.47 -7.88 -12.77
C PRO A 247 -0.79 -7.59 -11.28
N HIS A 248 -1.05 -6.33 -10.93
CA HIS A 248 -1.39 -5.91 -9.57
C HIS A 248 -2.88 -6.02 -9.25
N ILE A 249 -3.74 -6.25 -10.26
CA ILE A 249 -5.18 -6.49 -10.03
C ILE A 249 -5.39 -8.00 -9.97
N SER A 250 -5.77 -8.50 -8.80
CA SER A 250 -6.21 -9.89 -8.64
C SER A 250 -7.72 -10.06 -8.83
N THR A 251 -8.49 -9.03 -8.46
CA THR A 251 -9.95 -8.88 -8.63
C THR A 251 -10.37 -7.55 -8.00
N GLY A 252 -11.49 -6.97 -8.45
CA GLY A 252 -12.15 -5.82 -7.82
C GLY A 252 -13.19 -6.19 -6.75
N LYS A 253 -13.42 -7.48 -6.51
CA LYS A 253 -14.40 -7.94 -5.52
C LYS A 253 -13.99 -7.58 -4.09
N LEU A 254 -14.96 -7.09 -3.32
CA LEU A 254 -14.88 -6.96 -1.85
C LEU A 254 -15.15 -8.33 -1.18
N ARG A 255 -14.67 -8.52 0.05
CA ARG A 255 -14.92 -9.72 0.87
C ARG A 255 -14.52 -11.03 0.19
N LYS A 256 -13.41 -11.01 -0.55
CA LYS A 256 -12.91 -12.19 -1.28
C LYS A 256 -12.59 -13.34 -0.34
N TRP A 257 -12.17 -13.02 0.88
CA TRP A 257 -11.83 -14.00 1.90
C TRP A 257 -12.93 -15.05 2.16
N GLU A 258 -14.21 -14.73 1.96
CA GLU A 258 -15.31 -15.69 2.12
C GLU A 258 -15.23 -16.88 1.16
N GLU A 259 -14.67 -16.67 -0.04
CA GLU A 259 -14.48 -17.73 -1.04
C GLU A 259 -13.21 -18.58 -0.75
N TYR A 260 -12.32 -18.10 0.12
CA TYR A 260 -10.97 -18.68 0.33
C TYR A 260 -10.77 -19.28 1.72
N PHE A 261 -11.46 -18.77 2.74
CA PHE A 261 -11.29 -19.22 4.11
C PHE A 261 -12.13 -20.47 4.34
N SER A 262 -11.46 -21.61 4.49
CA SER A 262 -12.05 -22.79 5.12
C SER A 262 -12.20 -22.56 6.63
N SER A 263 -12.85 -23.50 7.33
CA SER A 263 -12.89 -23.47 8.80
C SER A 263 -11.49 -23.52 9.42
N GLN A 264 -10.58 -24.32 8.84
CA GLN A 264 -9.20 -24.41 9.32
C GLN A 264 -8.45 -23.08 9.16
N VAL A 265 -8.64 -22.40 8.04
CA VAL A 265 -8.04 -21.08 7.79
C VAL A 265 -8.61 -20.03 8.74
N MET A 266 -9.93 -20.09 9.01
CA MET A 266 -10.55 -19.20 9.99
C MET A 266 -10.00 -19.43 11.40
N ASP A 267 -9.90 -20.68 11.86
CA ASP A 267 -9.33 -21.02 13.16
C ASP A 267 -7.88 -20.49 13.27
N ALA A 268 -7.08 -20.68 12.22
CA ALA A 268 -5.70 -20.18 12.17
C ALA A 268 -5.62 -18.65 12.18
N TYR A 269 -6.57 -17.96 11.55
CA TYR A 269 -6.69 -16.50 11.58
C TYR A 269 -7.03 -16.01 12.99
N GLU A 270 -8.02 -16.61 13.64
CA GLU A 270 -8.45 -16.24 15.00
C GLU A 270 -7.34 -16.51 16.03
N GLU A 271 -6.61 -17.61 15.90
CA GLU A 271 -5.44 -17.92 16.74
C GLU A 271 -4.37 -16.81 16.66
N ARG A 272 -4.11 -16.30 15.45
CA ARG A 272 -3.00 -15.37 15.18
C ARG A 272 -3.33 -13.91 15.43
N PHE A 273 -4.56 -13.53 15.08
CA PHE A 273 -4.97 -12.12 15.02
C PHE A 273 -6.18 -11.82 15.90
N GLY A 274 -6.82 -12.84 16.46
CA GLY A 274 -8.07 -12.72 17.19
C GLY A 274 -9.09 -11.92 16.40
N ASN A 275 -9.61 -10.89 17.05
CA ASN A 275 -10.64 -10.01 16.49
C ASN A 275 -10.07 -8.82 15.72
N ALA A 276 -8.99 -9.00 14.95
CA ALA A 276 -8.34 -7.90 14.22
C ALA A 276 -9.29 -7.17 13.25
N HIS A 277 -10.16 -7.91 12.56
CA HIS A 277 -11.19 -7.33 11.69
C HIS A 277 -12.13 -6.40 12.47
N LEU A 278 -12.65 -6.82 13.64
CA LEU A 278 -13.49 -5.98 14.50
C LEU A 278 -12.75 -4.73 15.00
N LYS A 279 -11.47 -4.85 15.39
CA LYS A 279 -10.65 -3.70 15.81
C LYS A 279 -10.47 -2.66 14.71
N LEU A 280 -10.43 -3.11 13.46
CA LEU A 280 -10.34 -2.25 12.27
C LEU A 280 -11.71 -1.80 11.75
N GLY A 281 -12.79 -2.18 12.45
CA GLY A 281 -14.18 -1.81 12.14
C GLY A 281 -14.80 -2.58 10.99
N TYR A 282 -14.35 -3.81 10.74
CA TYR A 282 -14.96 -4.74 9.78
C TYR A 282 -15.84 -5.75 10.51
N GLU A 283 -16.91 -6.21 9.85
CA GLU A 283 -17.80 -7.28 10.31
C GLU A 283 -17.26 -8.66 9.93
#